data_AF-W2CR92-F1
#
_entry.id   AF-W2CR92-F1
#
_cell.length_a   1.000
_cell.length_b   1.000
_cell.length_c   1.000
_cell.angle_alpha   90.00
_cell.angle_beta   90.00
_cell.angle_gamma   90.00
#
_symmetry.space_group_name_H-M   'P 1'
#
loop_
_entity.id
_entity.type
_entity.pdbx_description
1 polymer ?
#
loop_
_entity_poly.entity_id
_entity_poly.type
_entity_poly.pdbx_seq_one_letter_code
_entity_poly.pdbx_strand_id
1 'polypeptide(L)'
;HLVAGDAATSKQLDDATAQVAVLQKQIAAQRSTLHTSVDGIDKEARALAVQVEQMDDRLRRCHIVNPTRGTVMTRYVRANEMTAPGQPLYRIADLSHMTLRVYITGDQLSQVRLGQRVNVFTDSGDPHKPMHRDECTIFWT
;
A
#
# COMPACT_ATOMS: atom_id res chain seq x y z
N HIS A 1 -39.31 -35.14 76.28
CA HIS A 1 -39.97 -34.93 74.98
C HIS A 1 -39.65 -33.52 74.50
N LEU A 2 -39.43 -33.33 73.19
CA LEU A 2 -39.11 -32.09 72.46
C LEU A 2 -37.65 -31.96 71.96
N VAL A 3 -37.25 -32.93 71.12
CA VAL A 3 -36.10 -32.85 70.22
C VAL A 3 -36.59 -33.33 68.85
N ALA A 4 -37.38 -32.55 68.13
CA ALA A 4 -37.93 -32.97 66.83
C ALA A 4 -38.57 -31.82 66.04
N GLY A 5 -37.79 -30.80 65.64
CA GLY A 5 -38.34 -29.75 64.77
C GLY A 5 -37.33 -28.94 63.96
N ASP A 6 -36.14 -28.68 64.50
CA ASP A 6 -35.33 -27.56 63.99
C ASP A 6 -33.90 -27.92 63.53
N ALA A 7 -33.46 -29.17 63.72
CA ALA A 7 -32.13 -29.61 63.28
C ALA A 7 -32.12 -30.14 61.83
N ALA A 8 -33.28 -30.55 61.31
CA ALA A 8 -33.42 -30.99 59.93
C ALA A 8 -33.42 -29.80 58.93
N THR A 9 -33.81 -28.61 59.39
CA THR A 9 -33.94 -27.38 58.57
C THR A 9 -32.59 -26.67 58.39
N SER A 10 -31.75 -26.59 59.42
CA SER A 10 -30.42 -25.98 59.34
C SER A 10 -29.48 -26.74 58.40
N LYS A 11 -29.40 -28.07 58.53
CA LYS A 11 -28.52 -28.88 57.68
C LYS A 11 -28.94 -28.81 56.21
N GLN A 12 -30.24 -28.88 55.94
CA GLN A 12 -30.77 -28.74 54.58
C GLN A 12 -30.50 -27.34 53.99
N LEU A 13 -30.56 -26.29 54.81
CA LEU A 13 -30.22 -24.93 54.42
C LEU A 13 -28.72 -24.78 54.12
N ASP A 14 -27.86 -25.35 54.96
CA ASP A 14 -26.41 -25.36 54.77
C ASP A 14 -26.01 -26.12 53.50
N ASP A 15 -26.59 -27.30 53.30
CA ASP A 15 -26.39 -28.12 52.09
C ASP A 15 -26.85 -27.37 50.82
N ALA A 16 -28.01 -26.69 50.88
CA ALA A 16 -28.50 -25.87 49.77
C ALA A 16 -27.60 -24.66 49.51
N THR A 17 -27.09 -24.01 50.57
CA THR A 17 -26.18 -22.86 50.46
C THR A 17 -24.84 -23.27 49.86
N ALA A 18 -24.30 -24.43 50.27
CA ALA A 18 -23.11 -25.02 49.69
C ALA A 18 -23.30 -25.33 48.19
N GLN A 19 -24.47 -25.88 47.82
CA GLN A 19 -24.81 -26.17 46.43
C GLN A 19 -24.89 -24.89 45.58
N VAL A 20 -25.51 -23.83 46.11
CA VAL A 20 -25.56 -22.51 45.46
C VAL A 20 -24.15 -21.94 45.28
N ALA A 21 -23.28 -22.03 46.29
CA ALA A 21 -21.90 -21.55 46.20
C ALA A 21 -21.09 -22.30 45.13
N VAL A 22 -21.27 -23.62 45.00
CA VAL A 22 -20.65 -24.42 43.93
C VAL A 22 -21.18 -23.99 42.55
N LEU A 23 -22.49 -23.84 42.40
CA LEU A 23 -23.10 -23.39 41.13
C LEU A 23 -22.64 -21.99 40.75
N GLN A 24 -22.51 -21.06 41.70
CA GLN A 24 -21.97 -19.72 41.44
C GLN A 24 -20.52 -19.76 40.97
N LYS A 25 -19.67 -20.59 41.58
CA LYS A 25 -18.28 -20.79 41.12
C LYS A 25 -18.23 -21.39 39.71
N GLN A 26 -19.11 -22.34 39.40
CA GLN A 26 -19.21 -22.92 38.06
C GLN A 26 -19.65 -21.89 37.02
N ILE A 27 -20.64 -21.05 37.33
CA ILE A 27 -21.08 -19.94 36.46
C ILE A 27 -19.94 -18.94 36.23
N ALA A 28 -19.20 -18.57 37.28
CA ALA A 28 -18.07 -17.66 37.17
C ALA A 28 -16.96 -18.25 36.28
N ALA A 29 -16.63 -19.53 36.44
CA ALA A 29 -15.68 -20.23 35.60
C ALA A 29 -16.14 -20.29 34.14
N GLN A 30 -17.40 -20.66 33.88
CA GLN A 30 -17.97 -20.70 32.53
C GLN A 30 -17.97 -19.33 31.86
N ARG A 31 -18.30 -18.26 32.60
CA ARG A 31 -18.29 -16.89 32.09
C ARG A 31 -16.87 -16.44 31.72
N SER A 32 -15.87 -16.80 32.52
CA SER A 32 -14.46 -16.52 32.24
C SER A 32 -13.97 -17.26 30.99
N THR A 33 -14.32 -18.54 30.85
CA THR A 33 -14.00 -19.33 29.65
C THR A 33 -14.67 -18.72 28.42
N LEU A 34 -15.96 -18.36 28.50
CA LEU A 34 -16.67 -17.71 27.40
C LEU A 34 -16.03 -16.38 26.99
N HIS A 35 -15.66 -15.53 27.95
CA HIS A 35 -14.96 -14.28 27.67
C HIS A 35 -13.65 -14.52 26.91
N THR A 36 -12.87 -15.50 27.39
CA THR A 36 -11.59 -15.87 26.75
C THR A 36 -11.80 -16.41 25.33
N SER A 37 -12.86 -17.21 25.13
CA SER A 37 -13.21 -17.72 23.80
C SER A 37 -13.65 -16.61 22.85
N VAL A 38 -14.47 -15.66 23.30
CA VAL A 38 -14.91 -14.50 22.50
C VAL A 38 -13.70 -13.63 22.12
N ASP A 39 -12.83 -13.31 23.08
CA ASP A 39 -11.60 -12.55 22.81
C ASP A 39 -10.68 -13.27 21.82
N GLY A 40 -10.61 -14.61 21.90
CA GLY A 40 -9.86 -15.45 20.99
C GLY A 40 -10.40 -15.35 19.56
N ILE A 41 -11.71 -15.58 19.41
CA ILE A 41 -12.41 -15.49 18.12
C ILE A 41 -12.26 -14.09 17.51
N ASP A 42 -12.39 -13.03 18.31
CA ASP A 42 -12.21 -11.65 17.83
C ASP A 42 -10.79 -11.39 17.31
N LYS A 43 -9.77 -11.92 17.99
CA LYS A 43 -8.38 -11.82 17.53
C LYS A 43 -8.16 -12.59 16.23
N GLU A 44 -8.72 -13.80 16.13
CA GLU A 44 -8.67 -14.61 14.90
C GLU A 44 -9.37 -13.89 13.74
N ALA A 45 -10.54 -13.31 13.97
CA ALA A 45 -11.29 -12.54 12.98
C ALA A 45 -10.49 -11.33 12.48
N ARG A 46 -9.85 -10.58 13.40
CA ARG A 46 -8.97 -9.46 13.03
C ARG A 46 -7.74 -9.93 12.24
N ALA A 47 -7.12 -11.02 12.65
CA ALA A 47 -5.98 -11.58 11.93
C ALA A 47 -6.36 -11.99 10.50
N LEU A 48 -7.53 -12.61 10.33
CA LEU A 48 -8.05 -12.99 9.01
C LEU A 48 -8.38 -11.75 8.16
N ALA A 49 -8.96 -10.70 8.74
CA ALA A 49 -9.23 -9.45 8.03
C ALA A 49 -7.94 -8.82 7.45
N VAL A 50 -6.84 -8.82 8.23
CA VAL A 50 -5.52 -8.37 7.76
C VAL A 50 -5.00 -9.25 6.61
N GLN A 51 -5.21 -10.57 6.66
CA GLN A 51 -4.82 -11.45 5.57
C GLN A 51 -5.60 -11.14 4.28
N VAL A 52 -6.90 -10.86 4.38
CA VAL A 52 -7.71 -10.43 3.24
C VAL A 52 -7.17 -9.12 2.65
N GLU A 53 -6.88 -8.13 3.49
CA GLU A 53 -6.32 -6.85 3.04
C GLU A 53 -4.98 -7.02 2.32
N GLN A 54 -4.11 -7.90 2.82
CA GLN A 54 -2.83 -8.23 2.18
C GLN A 54 -3.03 -8.92 0.82
N MET A 55 -4.03 -9.80 0.70
CA MET A 55 -4.35 -10.45 -0.56
C MET A 55 -4.89 -9.44 -1.58
N ASP A 56 -5.78 -8.55 -1.16
CA ASP A 56 -6.31 -7.48 -2.00
C ASP A 56 -5.20 -6.53 -2.47
N ASP A 57 -4.24 -6.20 -1.59
CA ASP A 57 -3.10 -5.39 -1.99
C ASP A 57 -2.24 -6.07 -3.06
N ARG A 58 -2.03 -7.39 -2.95
CA ARG A 58 -1.33 -8.17 -3.97
C ARG A 58 -2.09 -8.18 -5.31
N LEU A 59 -3.41 -8.34 -5.28
CA LEU A 59 -4.25 -8.30 -6.48
C LEU A 59 -4.24 -6.91 -7.14
N ARG A 60 -4.28 -5.83 -6.35
CA ARG A 60 -4.14 -4.47 -6.86
C ARG A 60 -2.78 -4.26 -7.55
N ARG A 61 -1.70 -4.78 -6.96
CA ARG A 61 -0.35 -4.69 -7.56
C ARG A 61 -0.19 -5.49 -8.85
N CYS A 62 -1.07 -6.43 -9.17
CA CYS A 62 -1.11 -7.07 -10.49
C CYS A 62 -1.54 -6.10 -11.60
N HIS A 63 -2.22 -4.99 -11.25
CA HIS A 63 -2.65 -3.97 -12.19
C HIS A 63 -1.70 -2.77 -12.11
N ILE A 64 -0.82 -2.66 -13.10
CA ILE A 64 0.19 -1.61 -13.13
C ILE A 64 -0.39 -0.40 -13.83
N VAL A 65 -0.85 0.55 -13.03
CA VAL A 65 -1.34 1.84 -13.49
C VAL A 65 -0.24 2.89 -13.39
N ASN A 66 -0.33 3.89 -14.26
CA ASN A 66 0.62 4.97 -14.28
C ASN A 66 0.27 6.02 -13.20
N PRO A 67 1.18 6.32 -12.24
CA PRO A 67 0.88 7.24 -11.14
C PRO A 67 0.81 8.72 -11.56
N THR A 68 1.43 9.09 -12.69
CA THR A 68 1.51 10.48 -13.14
C THR A 68 1.18 10.60 -14.62
N ARG A 69 0.70 11.77 -15.06
CA ARG A 69 0.54 12.02 -16.50
C ARG A 69 1.92 12.13 -17.15
N GLY A 70 2.11 11.43 -18.27
CA GLY A 70 3.35 11.48 -19.02
C GLY A 70 3.30 10.54 -20.24
N THR A 71 4.38 10.54 -21.00
CA THR A 71 4.53 9.70 -22.20
C THR A 71 5.47 8.54 -21.88
N VAL A 72 5.08 7.32 -22.26
CA VAL A 72 5.93 6.14 -22.14
C VAL A 72 7.08 6.26 -23.14
N MET A 73 8.29 6.48 -22.65
CA MET A 73 9.49 6.66 -23.47
C MET A 73 10.09 5.33 -23.90
N THR A 74 10.07 4.34 -23.03
CA THR A 74 10.71 3.04 -23.27
C THR A 74 9.95 1.97 -22.54
N ARG A 75 9.69 0.85 -23.21
CA ARG A 75 9.15 -0.37 -22.61
C ARG A 75 10.27 -1.39 -22.49
N TYR A 76 10.54 -1.85 -21.28
CA TYR A 76 11.60 -2.82 -20.99
C TYR A 76 11.11 -4.27 -21.08
N VAL A 77 9.80 -4.48 -20.92
CA VAL A 77 9.21 -5.82 -20.77
C VAL A 77 8.06 -6.01 -21.75
N ARG A 78 7.93 -7.21 -22.31
CA ARG A 78 6.85 -7.57 -23.24
C ARG A 78 5.70 -8.28 -22.53
N ALA A 79 4.55 -8.32 -23.20
CA ALA A 79 3.44 -9.15 -22.74
C ALA A 79 3.89 -10.62 -22.64
N ASN A 80 3.41 -11.31 -21.61
CA ASN A 80 3.75 -12.70 -21.29
C ASN A 80 5.21 -12.95 -20.87
N GLU A 81 5.98 -11.91 -20.61
CA GLU A 81 7.33 -12.03 -20.06
C GLU A 81 7.29 -12.04 -18.53
N MET A 82 8.04 -12.93 -17.91
CA MET A 82 8.11 -13.05 -16.45
C MET A 82 9.12 -12.06 -15.88
N THR A 83 8.71 -11.25 -14.92
CA THR A 83 9.57 -10.23 -14.29
C THR A 83 9.68 -10.43 -12.79
N ALA A 84 10.89 -10.28 -12.25
CA ALA A 84 11.10 -10.29 -10.82
C ALA A 84 10.61 -8.99 -10.16
N PRO A 85 10.21 -9.02 -8.87
CA PRO A 85 9.88 -7.80 -8.12
C PRO A 85 11.02 -6.77 -8.16
N GLY A 86 10.66 -5.50 -8.35
CA GLY A 86 11.61 -4.39 -8.43
C GLY A 86 12.27 -4.20 -9.81
N GLN A 87 12.03 -5.08 -10.77
CA GLN A 87 12.46 -4.86 -12.16
C GLN A 87 11.63 -3.73 -12.81
N PRO A 88 12.28 -2.74 -13.47
CA PRO A 88 11.56 -1.69 -14.17
C PRO A 88 10.86 -2.25 -15.42
N LEU A 89 9.57 -1.97 -15.58
CA LEU A 89 8.78 -2.44 -16.72
C LEU A 89 8.77 -1.46 -17.89
N TYR A 90 8.75 -0.16 -17.58
CA TYR A 90 8.78 0.92 -18.54
C TYR A 90 9.32 2.19 -17.90
N ARG A 91 9.73 3.15 -18.74
CA ARG A 91 10.10 4.52 -18.35
C ARG A 91 9.06 5.49 -18.87
N ILE A 92 8.61 6.37 -17.99
CA ILE A 92 7.71 7.48 -18.31
C ILE A 92 8.42 8.81 -18.06
N ALA A 93 8.15 9.79 -18.91
CA ALA A 93 8.57 11.17 -18.71
C ALA A 93 7.43 12.14 -19.07
N ASP A 94 7.38 13.26 -18.37
CA ASP A 94 6.58 14.40 -18.82
C ASP A 94 7.34 15.13 -19.94
N LEU A 95 6.70 15.26 -21.10
CA LEU A 95 7.26 15.92 -22.28
C LEU A 95 6.77 17.36 -22.42
N SER A 96 6.00 17.89 -21.45
CA SER A 96 5.51 19.27 -21.48
C SER A 96 6.64 20.30 -21.43
N HIS A 97 7.77 19.94 -20.81
CA HIS A 97 8.99 20.76 -20.79
C HIS A 97 10.17 19.89 -21.19
N MET A 98 10.79 20.22 -22.33
CA MET A 98 11.95 19.50 -22.84
C MET A 98 13.19 20.40 -22.81
N THR A 99 14.29 19.87 -22.27
CA THR A 99 15.60 20.54 -22.27
C THR A 99 16.50 19.86 -23.29
N LEU A 100 16.97 20.63 -24.28
CA LEU A 100 18.00 20.16 -25.20
C LEU A 100 19.39 20.37 -24.58
N ARG A 101 20.16 19.29 -24.41
CA ARG A 101 21.55 19.36 -23.99
C ARG A 101 22.46 19.33 -25.21
N VAL A 102 23.28 20.36 -25.36
CA VAL A 102 24.28 20.48 -26.43
C VAL A 102 25.66 20.50 -25.81
N TYR A 103 26.58 19.72 -26.36
CA TYR A 103 27.99 19.73 -25.97
C TYR A 103 28.74 20.66 -26.92
N ILE A 104 29.45 21.63 -26.37
CA ILE A 104 30.28 22.58 -27.11
C ILE A 104 31.74 22.40 -26.71
N THR A 105 32.65 22.65 -27.64
CA THR A 105 34.08 22.60 -27.39
C THR A 105 34.57 23.87 -26.67
N GLY A 106 35.77 23.84 -26.08
CA GLY A 106 36.28 24.95 -25.27
C GLY A 106 36.43 26.26 -26.04
N ASP A 107 36.74 26.18 -27.34
CA ASP A 107 36.79 27.33 -28.26
C ASP A 107 35.41 27.95 -28.49
N GLN A 108 34.37 27.12 -28.59
CA GLN A 108 32.98 27.55 -28.77
C GLN A 108 32.36 28.15 -27.50
N LEU A 109 32.83 27.72 -26.32
CA LEU A 109 32.34 28.21 -25.02
C LEU A 109 32.45 29.73 -24.90
N SER A 110 33.50 30.33 -25.46
CA SER A 110 33.71 31.79 -25.46
C SER A 110 32.61 32.57 -26.19
N GLN A 111 31.86 31.91 -27.09
CA GLN A 111 30.84 32.50 -27.95
C GLN A 111 29.42 32.35 -27.38
N VAL A 112 29.26 31.60 -26.30
CA VAL A 112 27.95 31.28 -25.70
C VAL A 112 27.73 32.07 -24.43
N ARG A 113 26.56 32.71 -24.29
CA ARG A 113 26.15 33.40 -23.06
C ARG A 113 24.85 32.85 -22.48
N LEU A 114 24.73 32.91 -21.16
CA LEU A 114 23.47 32.64 -20.45
C LEU A 114 22.36 33.61 -20.88
N GLY A 115 21.14 33.10 -20.99
CA GLY A 115 19.97 33.89 -21.38
C GLY A 115 19.93 34.25 -22.87
N GLN A 116 20.91 33.80 -23.66
CA GLN A 116 20.91 34.02 -25.10
C GLN A 116 19.78 33.22 -25.76
N ARG A 117 19.05 33.88 -26.66
CA ARG A 117 18.06 33.22 -27.54
C ARG A 117 18.77 32.61 -28.73
N VAL A 118 18.46 31.35 -29.00
CA VAL A 118 19.02 30.58 -30.10
C VAL A 118 17.91 29.87 -30.87
N ASN A 119 18.13 29.65 -32.16
CA ASN A 119 17.24 28.86 -32.99
C ASN A 119 17.78 27.44 -33.05
N VAL A 120 16.95 26.48 -32.67
CA VAL A 120 17.22 25.06 -32.84
C VAL A 120 16.47 24.56 -34.06
N PHE A 121 17.18 23.86 -34.94
CA PHE A 121 16.57 23.21 -36.10
C PHE A 121 16.58 21.70 -35.88
N THR A 122 15.41 21.08 -35.97
CA THR A 122 15.23 19.64 -35.86
C THR A 122 14.61 19.10 -37.15
N ASP A 123 15.00 17.89 -37.55
CA ASP A 123 14.37 17.22 -38.68
C ASP A 123 12.95 16.79 -38.29
N SER A 124 11.97 17.23 -39.07
CA SER A 124 10.56 16.88 -38.83
C SER A 124 10.18 15.50 -39.37
N GLY A 125 11.06 14.83 -40.14
CA GLY A 125 10.78 13.56 -40.79
C GLY A 125 9.74 13.64 -41.92
N ASP A 126 9.25 14.84 -42.24
CA ASP A 126 8.29 15.11 -43.31
C ASP A 126 9.05 15.54 -44.59
N PRO A 127 8.92 14.82 -45.71
CA PRO A 127 9.55 15.18 -46.99
C PRO A 127 9.17 16.59 -47.51
N HIS A 128 7.99 17.09 -47.13
CA HIS A 128 7.48 18.39 -47.60
C HIS A 128 7.81 19.55 -46.65
N LYS A 129 8.24 19.24 -45.42
CA LYS A 129 8.71 20.21 -44.46
C LYS A 129 9.88 19.59 -43.71
N PRO A 130 11.11 19.71 -44.23
CA PRO A 130 12.24 18.93 -43.74
C PRO A 130 12.76 19.41 -42.39
N MET A 131 12.46 20.64 -41.98
CA MET A 131 13.02 21.24 -40.77
C MET A 131 11.95 21.95 -39.95
N HIS A 132 11.91 21.62 -38.66
CA HIS A 132 11.23 22.37 -37.64
C HIS A 132 12.19 23.37 -37.00
N ARG A 133 11.71 24.58 -36.70
CA ARG A 133 12.50 25.64 -36.07
C ARG A 133 11.83 26.04 -34.76
N ASP A 134 12.59 25.91 -33.68
CA ASP A 134 12.19 26.35 -32.34
C ASP A 134 13.13 27.44 -31.83
N GLU A 135 12.57 28.41 -31.12
CA GLU A 135 13.35 29.42 -30.39
C GLU A 135 13.54 28.95 -28.93
N CYS A 136 14.78 28.87 -28.49
CA CYS A 136 15.14 28.38 -27.16
C CYS A 136 16.04 29.41 -26.44
N THR A 137 16.09 29.33 -25.11
CA THR A 137 16.98 30.16 -24.28
C THR A 137 18.04 29.29 -23.63
N ILE A 138 19.30 29.73 -23.65
CA ILE A 138 20.41 29.01 -23.03
C ILE A 138 20.39 29.20 -21.52
N PHE A 139 20.44 28.10 -20.78
CA PHE A 139 20.56 28.07 -19.32
C PHE A 139 21.53 26.96 -18.87
N TRP A 140 22.11 27.11 -17.69
CA TRP A 140 22.88 26.04 -17.02
C TRP A 140 21.99 25.33 -16.00
N THR A 141 22.21 24.02 -15.86
CA THR A 141 21.56 23.15 -14.86
C THR A 141 22.59 22.61 -13.90
#